data_AF-A0A7C5LST7-F1
#
_entry.id   AF-A0A7C5LST7-F1
#
_cell.length_a   1.000
_cell.length_b   1.000
_cell.length_c   1.000
_cell.angle_alpha   90.00
_cell.angle_beta   90.00
_cell.angle_gamma   90.00
#
_symmetry.space_group_name_H-M   'P 1'
#
loop_
_entity.id
_entity.type
_entity.pdbx_description
1 polymer ?
#
loop_
_entity_poly.entity_id
_entity_poly.type
_entity_poly.pdbx_seq_one_letter_code
_entity_poly.pdbx_strand_id
1 'polypeptide(L)'
;KYAGHIANPLNYSFVFVIALMVGAAISTWLRGGNGREDNRIPALWRANFGDNVWKRNAATFAAGFIVLFGARLAGGCTSGHMMSGLMQTSLSGYLFTLGAFAAAIPVALMMYRKDA
;
A
#
# COMPACT_ATOMS: atom_id res chain seq x y z
N LYS A 1 18.59 -18.51 -3.86
CA LYS A 1 17.41 -18.41 -2.96
C LYS A 1 16.09 -18.17 -3.71
N TYR A 2 16.00 -17.23 -4.66
CA TYR A 2 14.77 -16.96 -5.43
C TYR A 2 14.34 -18.09 -6.40
N ALA A 3 15.29 -18.83 -6.99
CA ALA A 3 15.01 -19.91 -7.94
C ALA A 3 14.18 -21.07 -7.36
N GLY A 4 14.35 -21.40 -6.06
CA GLY A 4 13.59 -22.48 -5.41
C GLY A 4 12.13 -22.14 -5.12
N HIS A 5 11.81 -20.85 -4.93
CA HIS A 5 10.43 -20.37 -4.73
C HIS A 5 9.65 -20.28 -6.05
N ILE A 6 10.34 -20.32 -7.19
CA ILE A 6 9.74 -20.37 -8.53
C ILE A 6 9.43 -21.82 -8.92
N ALA A 7 10.22 -22.79 -8.43
CA ALA A 7 10.02 -24.22 -8.68
C ALA A 7 8.73 -24.79 -8.07
N ASN A 8 8.22 -24.17 -7.00
CA ASN A 8 6.92 -24.47 -6.41
C ASN A 8 6.04 -23.21 -6.45
N PRO A 9 5.16 -23.05 -7.45
CA PRO A 9 4.35 -21.85 -7.60
C PRO A 9 3.41 -21.61 -6.41
N LEU A 10 3.02 -22.68 -5.69
CA LEU A 10 2.26 -22.62 -4.45
C LEU A 10 3.18 -22.42 -3.23
N ASN A 11 3.91 -21.31 -3.21
CA ASN A 11 4.63 -20.89 -2.01
C ASN A 11 3.70 -20.10 -1.07
N TYR A 12 4.08 -20.02 0.20
CA TYR A 12 3.32 -19.27 1.21
C TYR A 12 3.01 -17.83 0.78
N SER A 13 3.99 -17.11 0.25
CA SER A 13 3.82 -15.71 -0.18
C SER A 13 2.80 -15.56 -1.32
N PHE A 14 2.77 -16.50 -2.27
CA PHE A 14 1.84 -16.49 -3.38
C PHE A 14 0.42 -16.73 -2.90
N VAL A 15 0.21 -17.77 -2.08
CA VAL A 15 -1.09 -18.06 -1.47
C VAL A 15 -1.56 -16.89 -0.60
N PHE A 16 -0.65 -16.29 0.18
CA PHE A 16 -0.94 -15.14 1.01
C PHE A 16 -1.43 -13.93 0.20
N VAL A 17 -0.79 -13.61 -0.93
CA VAL A 17 -1.21 -12.50 -1.80
C VAL A 17 -2.59 -12.77 -2.43
N ILE A 18 -2.86 -13.99 -2.88
CA ILE A 18 -4.19 -14.37 -3.39
C ILE A 18 -5.24 -14.24 -2.28
N ALA A 19 -4.94 -14.75 -1.07
CA ALA A 19 -5.85 -14.67 0.07
C ALA A 19 -6.16 -13.23 0.48
N LEU A 20 -5.18 -12.32 0.43
CA LEU A 20 -5.41 -10.89 0.66
C LEU A 20 -6.39 -10.28 -0.35
N MET A 21 -6.20 -10.57 -1.65
CA MET A 21 -7.10 -10.07 -2.70
C MET A 21 -8.52 -10.60 -2.53
N VAL A 22 -8.67 -11.91 -2.28
CA VAL A 22 -9.97 -12.55 -2.07
C VAL A 22 -10.62 -12.04 -0.78
N GLY A 23 -9.87 -11.92 0.31
CA GLY A 23 -10.37 -11.40 1.58
C GLY A 23 -10.87 -9.96 1.47
N ALA A 24 -10.17 -9.09 0.74
CA ALA A 24 -10.63 -7.73 0.46
C ALA A 24 -11.91 -7.71 -0.40
N ALA A 25 -12.00 -8.58 -1.40
CA ALA A 25 -13.20 -8.70 -2.25
C ALA A 25 -14.42 -9.19 -1.46
N ILE A 26 -14.26 -10.22 -0.62
CA ILE A 26 -15.33 -10.72 0.25
C ILE A 26 -15.75 -9.64 1.25
N SER A 27 -14.78 -8.95 1.85
CA SER A 27 -15.06 -7.89 2.83
C SER A 27 -15.88 -6.74 2.24
N THR A 28 -15.52 -6.30 1.02
CA THR A 28 -16.27 -5.25 0.31
C THR A 28 -17.65 -5.73 -0.13
N TRP A 29 -17.79 -6.99 -0.55
CA TRP A 29 -19.08 -7.58 -0.91
C TRP A 29 -20.02 -7.69 0.30
N LEU A 30 -19.54 -8.21 1.44
CA LEU A 30 -20.31 -8.32 2.68
C LEU A 30 -20.74 -6.96 3.23
N ARG A 31 -19.94 -5.91 3.01
CA ARG A 31 -20.27 -4.53 3.39
C ARG A 31 -21.36 -3.91 2.50
N GLY A 32 -21.80 -4.57 1.43
CA GLY A 32 -22.77 -4.03 0.46
C GLY A 32 -22.13 -3.15 -0.62
N GLY A 33 -20.80 -3.24 -0.79
CA GLY A 33 -20.01 -2.47 -1.74
C GLY A 33 -19.51 -1.13 -1.18
N ASN A 34 -18.57 -0.54 -1.91
CA ASN A 34 -18.12 0.83 -1.68
C ASN A 34 -18.87 1.75 -2.67
N GLY A 35 -19.17 3.00 -2.27
CA GLY A 35 -19.80 3.98 -3.14
C GLY A 35 -19.11 4.03 -4.51
N ARG A 36 -19.86 3.82 -5.61
CA ARG A 36 -19.32 3.69 -6.98
C ARG A 36 -18.42 4.87 -7.38
N GLU A 37 -18.69 6.06 -6.86
CA GLU A 37 -17.92 7.27 -7.13
C GLU A 37 -16.57 7.30 -6.40
N ASP A 38 -16.49 6.77 -5.19
CA ASP A 38 -15.25 6.69 -4.39
C ASP A 38 -14.30 5.60 -4.91
N ASN A 39 -14.85 4.53 -5.48
CA ASN A 39 -14.05 3.45 -6.09
C ASN A 39 -13.15 3.95 -7.23
N ARG A 40 -13.63 4.89 -8.05
CA ARG A 40 -12.89 5.38 -9.23
C ARG A 40 -11.99 6.55 -8.91
N ILE A 41 -12.45 7.50 -8.09
CA ILE A 41 -11.67 8.65 -7.64
C ILE A 41 -12.16 9.02 -6.23
N PRO A 42 -11.30 8.96 -5.20
CA PRO A 42 -11.68 9.34 -3.85
C PRO A 42 -11.94 10.83 -3.79
N ALA A 43 -12.87 11.24 -2.92
CA ALA A 43 -13.24 12.65 -2.78
C ALA A 43 -12.02 13.57 -2.55
N LEU A 44 -11.04 13.12 -1.75
CA LEU A 44 -9.78 13.83 -1.52
C LEU A 44 -8.96 14.07 -2.80
N TRP A 45 -8.87 13.08 -3.70
CA TRP A 45 -8.15 13.25 -4.97
C TRP A 45 -8.90 14.22 -5.88
N ARG A 46 -10.23 14.11 -5.93
CA ARG A 46 -11.08 15.00 -6.71
C ARG A 46 -10.91 16.46 -6.26
N ALA A 47 -10.92 16.72 -4.96
CA ALA A 47 -10.76 18.06 -4.39
C ALA A 47 -9.40 18.71 -4.73
N ASN A 48 -8.32 17.91 -4.79
CA ASN A 48 -6.96 18.41 -4.98
C ASN A 48 -6.47 18.38 -6.45
N PHE A 49 -6.84 17.35 -7.21
CA PHE A 49 -6.30 17.04 -8.54
C PHE A 49 -7.37 16.88 -9.64
N GLY A 50 -8.66 16.95 -9.29
CA GLY A 50 -9.80 16.86 -10.20
C GLY A 50 -10.23 15.43 -10.55
N ASP A 51 -11.19 15.32 -11.48
CA ASP A 51 -11.92 14.07 -11.81
C ASP A 51 -11.30 13.22 -12.92
N ASN A 52 -10.01 13.38 -13.20
CA ASN A 52 -9.38 12.60 -14.27
C ASN A 52 -8.85 11.25 -13.76
N VAL A 53 -9.54 10.18 -14.16
CA VAL A 53 -9.20 8.78 -13.83
C VAL A 53 -7.81 8.39 -14.33
N TRP A 54 -7.41 8.84 -15.52
CA TRP A 54 -6.10 8.51 -16.09
C TRP A 54 -4.97 9.14 -15.29
N LYS A 55 -5.13 10.40 -14.87
CA LYS A 55 -4.14 11.08 -14.00
C LYS A 55 -3.97 10.35 -12.68
N ARG A 56 -5.06 9.91 -12.05
CA ARG A 56 -5.02 9.12 -10.81
C ARG A 56 -4.25 7.82 -11.01
N ASN A 57 -4.61 7.03 -12.01
CA ASN A 57 -3.98 5.72 -12.24
C ASN A 57 -2.50 5.84 -12.61
N ALA A 58 -2.13 6.82 -13.43
CA ALA A 58 -0.73 7.07 -13.76
C ALA A 58 0.08 7.48 -12.50
N ALA A 59 -0.49 8.34 -11.66
CA ALA A 59 0.16 8.76 -10.41
C ALA A 59 0.29 7.59 -9.40
N THR A 60 -0.75 6.78 -9.22
CA THR A 60 -0.70 5.62 -8.32
C THR A 60 0.26 4.54 -8.82
N PHE A 61 0.34 4.35 -10.14
CA PHE A 61 1.30 3.43 -10.76
C PHE A 61 2.74 3.91 -10.52
N ALA A 62 3.05 5.17 -10.80
CA ALA A 62 4.37 5.75 -10.54
C ALA A 62 4.75 5.70 -9.05
N ALA A 63 3.81 6.02 -8.16
CA ALA A 63 3.99 5.88 -6.72
C ALA A 63 4.28 4.42 -6.32
N GLY A 64 3.62 3.45 -6.97
CA GLY A 64 3.88 2.02 -6.78
C GLY A 64 5.34 1.63 -7.08
N PHE A 65 5.95 2.16 -8.14
CA PHE A 65 7.38 1.95 -8.42
C PHE A 65 8.27 2.51 -7.32
N ILE A 66 7.98 3.72 -6.84
CA ILE A 66 8.74 4.36 -5.76
C ILE A 66 8.65 3.52 -4.48
N VAL A 67 7.45 3.04 -4.13
CA VAL A 67 7.24 2.17 -2.96
C VAL A 67 7.98 0.85 -3.11
N LEU A 68 7.90 0.20 -4.28
CA LEU A 68 8.63 -1.05 -4.55
C LEU A 68 10.14 -0.87 -4.44
N PHE A 69 10.67 0.22 -5.01
CA PHE A 69 12.07 0.57 -4.93
C PHE A 69 12.49 0.82 -3.47
N GLY A 70 11.73 1.63 -2.72
CA GLY A 70 11.99 1.91 -1.32
C GLY A 70 11.92 0.66 -0.43
N ALA A 71 10.93 -0.21 -0.64
CA ALA A 71 10.83 -1.48 0.08
C ALA A 71 12.01 -2.40 -0.20
N ARG A 72 12.52 -2.42 -1.43
CA ARG A 72 13.71 -3.19 -1.80
C ARG A 72 14.96 -2.64 -1.12
N LEU A 73 15.13 -1.32 -1.07
CA LEU A 73 16.24 -0.66 -0.38
C LEU A 73 16.20 -0.88 1.14
N ALA A 74 15.02 -0.81 1.74
CA ALA A 74 14.83 -1.05 3.17
C ALA A 74 15.01 -2.53 3.57
N GLY A 75 15.06 -3.45 2.60
CA GLY A 75 15.12 -4.89 2.86
C GLY A 75 13.82 -5.48 3.37
N GLY A 76 12.69 -4.75 3.26
CA GLY A 76 11.40 -5.20 3.73
C GLY A 76 10.26 -4.21 3.44
N CYS A 77 9.06 -4.53 3.88
CA CYS A 77 7.86 -3.72 3.65
C CYS A 77 7.13 -3.40 4.96
N THR A 78 6.03 -2.66 4.88
CA THR A 78 5.19 -2.30 6.04
C THR A 78 4.69 -3.52 6.80
N SER A 79 4.24 -4.58 6.13
CA SER A 79 3.79 -5.80 6.83
C SER A 79 4.92 -6.46 7.63
N GLY A 80 6.15 -6.44 7.12
CA GLY A 80 7.34 -7.03 7.76
C GLY A 80 7.93 -6.16 8.87
N HIS A 81 8.33 -4.93 8.55
CA HIS A 81 9.00 -4.04 9.51
C HIS A 81 8.02 -3.36 10.48
N MET A 82 6.85 -2.94 9.99
CA MET A 82 5.92 -2.18 10.80
C MET A 82 4.95 -3.09 11.57
N MET A 83 4.19 -3.96 10.90
CA MET A 83 3.20 -4.81 11.61
C MET A 83 3.87 -5.92 12.42
N SER A 84 4.71 -6.75 11.79
CA SER A 84 5.37 -7.85 12.50
C SER A 84 6.58 -7.39 13.33
N GLY A 85 7.40 -6.49 12.77
CA GLY A 85 8.64 -6.04 13.41
C GLY A 85 8.45 -5.26 14.70
N LEU A 86 7.42 -4.41 14.81
CA LEU A 86 7.11 -3.72 16.07
C LEU A 86 6.62 -4.70 17.14
N MET A 87 5.78 -5.66 16.78
CA MET A 87 5.30 -6.68 17.72
C MET A 87 6.44 -7.56 18.24
N GLN A 88 7.46 -7.78 17.42
CA GLN A 88 8.69 -8.49 17.80
C GLN A 88 9.71 -7.59 18.51
N THR A 89 9.40 -6.32 18.79
CA THR A 89 10.31 -5.33 19.40
C THR A 89 11.63 -5.16 18.63
N SER A 90 11.61 -5.37 17.32
CA SER A 90 12.81 -5.24 16.49
C SER A 90 13.21 -3.77 16.35
N LEU A 91 14.48 -3.47 16.62
CA LEU A 91 15.04 -2.13 16.42
C LEU A 91 14.83 -1.62 14.98
N SER A 92 14.97 -2.53 14.00
CA SER A 92 14.73 -2.23 12.59
C SER A 92 13.28 -1.83 12.31
N GLY A 93 12.31 -2.39 13.04
CA GLY A 93 10.89 -2.06 12.91
C GLY A 93 10.58 -0.66 13.40
N TYR A 94 11.13 -0.28 14.56
CA TYR A 94 10.99 1.08 15.10
C TYR A 94 11.61 2.13 14.18
N LEU A 95 12.85 1.91 13.72
CA LEU A 95 13.53 2.84 12.81
C LEU A 95 12.79 3.00 11.49
N PHE A 96 12.36 1.90 10.88
CA PHE A 96 11.58 1.93 9.65
C PHE A 96 10.27 2.71 9.83
N THR A 97 9.55 2.44 10.92
CA THR A 97 8.25 3.07 11.18
C THR A 97 8.39 4.57 11.43
N LEU A 98 9.36 4.98 12.24
CA LEU A 98 9.63 6.40 12.47
C LEU A 98 10.00 7.12 11.17
N GLY A 99 10.89 6.55 10.36
CA GLY A 99 11.25 7.13 9.06
C GLY A 99 10.08 7.20 8.09
N ALA A 100 9.28 6.14 8.02
CA ALA A 100 8.09 6.09 7.15
C ALA A 100 7.06 7.16 7.52
N PHE A 101 6.73 7.33 8.81
CA PHE A 101 5.80 8.36 9.25
C PHE A 101 6.38 9.78 9.12
N ALA A 102 7.66 9.95 9.46
CA ALA A 102 8.35 11.25 9.32
C ALA A 102 8.38 11.74 7.88
N ALA A 103 8.43 10.83 6.89
CA ALA A 103 8.31 11.19 5.48
C ALA A 103 6.84 11.28 5.01
N ALA A 104 5.99 10.33 5.39
CA ALA A 104 4.63 10.23 4.87
C ALA A 104 3.72 11.37 5.33
N ILE A 105 3.80 11.77 6.61
CA ILE A 105 2.96 12.84 7.17
C ILE A 105 3.18 14.18 6.44
N PRO A 106 4.40 14.73 6.34
CA PRO A 106 4.60 16.02 5.67
C PRO A 106 4.28 15.93 4.17
N VAL A 107 4.59 14.82 3.51
CA VAL A 107 4.24 14.62 2.09
C VAL A 107 2.73 14.61 1.90
N ALA A 108 1.97 13.93 2.78
CA ALA A 108 0.52 13.90 2.71
C ALA A 108 -0.09 15.30 2.90
N LEU A 109 0.38 16.05 3.89
CA LEU A 109 -0.07 17.43 4.16
C LEU A 109 0.27 18.39 3.00
N MET A 110 1.44 18.21 2.38
CA MET A 110 1.85 19.04 1.23
C MET A 110 1.04 18.70 -0.03
N MET A 111 0.73 17.41 -0.24
CA MET A 111 0.07 16.92 -1.45
C MET A 111 -1.45 17.09 -1.41
N TYR A 112 -2.09 16.92 -0.23
CA TYR A 112 -3.53 17.06 -0.04
C TYR A 112 -3.83 18.25 0.87
N ARG A 113 -3.89 19.44 0.27
CA ARG A 113 -4.09 20.71 0.99
C ARG A 113 -5.56 21.12 1.15
N LYS A 114 -6.42 20.55 0.31
CA LYS A 114 -7.87 20.79 0.34
C LYS A 114 -8.55 19.59 0.98
N ASP A 115 -9.47 19.89 1.89
CA ASP A 115 -10.36 18.89 2.47
C ASP A 115 -11.40 18.41 1.43
N ALA A 116 -11.91 17.20 1.65
CA ALA A 116 -12.86 16.52 0.76
C ALA A 116 -14.31 16.94 1.02
#